data_AF-A0A562SVD7-F1
#
_entry.id   AF-A0A562SVD7-F1
#
_cell.length_a   1.000
_cell.length_b   1.000
_cell.length_c   1.000
_cell.angle_alpha   90.00
_cell.angle_beta   90.00
_cell.angle_gamma   90.00
#
_symmetry.space_group_name_H-M   'P 1'
#
loop_
_entity.id
_entity.type
_entity.pdbx_description
1 polymer ?
#
loop_
_entity_poly.entity_id
_entity_poly.type
_entity_poly.pdbx_seq_one_letter_code
_entity_poly.pdbx_strand_id
1 'polypeptide(L)' 'MERLTKSTVTGICTQMTSQLWKEAEISELTDPKLGVITGFQDLLEELDALGKIDLGTLPPAGAVQKDTV' A
#
# COMPACT_ATOMS: atom_id res chain seq x y z
N MET A 1 -5.40 3.28 11.15
CA MET A 1 -4.70 1.99 10.96
C MET A 1 -3.62 1.81 12.03
N GLU A 2 -3.24 0.58 12.38
CA GLU A 2 -2.05 0.33 13.22
C GLU A 2 -0.76 0.55 12.41
N ARG A 3 0.36 0.83 13.10
CA ARG A 3 1.65 1.06 12.44
C ARG A 3 2.18 -0.23 11.81
N LEU A 4 2.68 -0.14 10.60
CA LEU A 4 3.30 -1.26 9.91
C LEU A 4 4.53 -1.77 10.66
N THR A 5 4.59 -3.10 10.77
CA THR A 5 5.76 -3.81 11.30
C THR A 5 6.51 -4.48 10.16
N LYS A 6 7.81 -4.70 10.37
CA LYS A 6 8.65 -5.44 9.42
C LYS A 6 8.07 -6.83 9.12
N SER A 7 7.57 -7.54 10.14
CA SER A 7 6.92 -8.84 9.98
C SER A 7 5.69 -8.78 9.06
N THR A 8 4.89 -7.72 9.15
CA THR A 8 3.70 -7.54 8.30
C THR A 8 4.12 -7.37 6.83
N VAL A 9 5.08 -6.47 6.57
CA VAL A 9 5.58 -6.22 5.21
C VAL A 9 6.23 -7.46 4.62
N THR A 10 7.05 -8.17 5.38
CA THR A 10 7.67 -9.44 4.94
C THR A 10 6.63 -10.52 4.61
N GLY A 11 5.57 -10.63 5.40
CA GLY A 11 4.45 -11.53 5.14
C GLY A 11 3.77 -11.22 3.80
N ILE A 12 3.48 -9.95 3.53
CA ILE A 12 2.88 -9.49 2.26
C ILE A 12 3.81 -9.79 1.08
N CYS A 13 5.10 -9.45 1.18
CA CYS A 13 6.08 -9.71 0.12
C CYS A 13 6.17 -11.21 -0.20
N THR A 14 6.13 -12.07 0.82
CA THR A 14 6.24 -13.52 0.67
C THR A 14 4.98 -14.14 0.05
N GLN A 15 3.80 -13.62 0.38
CA GLN A 15 2.52 -14.20 -0.03
C GLN A 15 1.95 -13.61 -1.31
N MET A 16 2.29 -12.37 -1.65
CA MET A 16 1.62 -11.62 -2.73
C MET A 16 2.55 -11.20 -3.87
N THR A 17 3.87 -11.32 -3.72
CA THR A 17 4.82 -10.80 -4.73
C THR A 17 5.70 -11.91 -5.28
N SER A 18 5.86 -11.95 -6.60
CA SER A 18 6.77 -12.88 -7.28
C SER A 18 8.24 -12.42 -7.23
N GLN A 19 8.52 -11.25 -6.63
CA GLN A 19 9.86 -10.68 -6.53
C GLN A 19 10.37 -10.75 -5.09
N LEU A 20 11.62 -11.15 -4.92
CA LEU A 20 12.28 -11.20 -3.62
C LEU A 20 12.78 -9.80 -3.27
N TRP A 21 12.11 -9.17 -2.31
CA TRP A 21 12.56 -7.91 -1.72
C TRP A 21 13.75 -8.17 -0.81
N LYS A 22 14.75 -7.28 -0.86
CA LYS A 22 15.90 -7.33 0.04
C LYS A 22 15.49 -6.80 1.41
N GLU A 23 16.16 -7.31 2.44
CA GLU A 23 15.88 -6.91 3.82
C GLU A 23 16.04 -5.39 4.08
N ALA A 24 17.01 -4.76 3.41
CA ALA A 24 17.22 -3.33 3.48
C ALA A 24 16.02 -2.53 2.93
N GLU A 25 15.40 -3.02 1.84
CA GLU A 25 14.24 -2.36 1.21
C GLU A 25 13.01 -2.46 2.11
N ILE A 26 12.79 -3.63 2.74
CA ILE A 26 11.72 -3.82 3.73
C ILE A 26 11.95 -2.93 4.96
N SER A 27 13.21 -2.78 5.39
CA SER A 27 13.54 -1.98 6.56
C SER A 27 13.27 -0.49 6.31
N GLU A 28 13.60 0.03 5.12
CA GLU A 28 13.30 1.43 4.78
C GLU A 28 11.80 1.75 4.74
N LEU A 29 10.93 0.77 4.46
CA LEU A 29 9.47 0.95 4.51
C LEU A 29 8.90 1.09 5.93
N THR A 30 9.64 0.63 6.94
CA THR A 30 9.18 0.60 8.34
C THR A 30 9.99 1.52 9.26
N ASP A 31 11.25 1.79 8.91
CA ASP A 31 12.19 2.65 9.62
C ASP A 31 13.12 3.37 8.60
N PRO A 32 12.62 4.40 7.90
CA PRO A 32 13.38 5.09 6.87
C PRO A 32 14.55 5.89 7.47
N LYS A 33 15.78 5.67 6.97
CA LYS A 33 16.99 6.29 7.53
C LYS A 33 17.57 7.44 6.71
N LEU A 34 17.20 7.54 5.42
CA LEU A 34 17.78 8.51 4.48
C LEU A 34 16.76 9.37 3.71
N GLY A 35 15.53 9.50 4.22
CA GLY A 35 14.64 10.61 3.85
C GLY A 35 13.89 10.52 2.51
N VAL A 36 14.02 9.42 1.74
CA VAL A 36 13.30 9.26 0.45
C VAL A 36 12.03 8.41 0.57
N ILE A 37 11.94 7.49 1.55
CA ILE A 37 10.75 6.65 1.82
C ILE A 37 10.11 7.05 3.15
N THR A 38 9.95 8.35 3.43
CA THR A 38 9.31 8.80 4.68
C THR A 38 7.80 8.68 4.69
N GLY A 39 7.16 8.19 3.61
CA GLY A 39 5.71 8.31 3.45
C GLY A 39 4.92 7.01 3.30
N PHE A 40 5.48 5.82 3.53
CA PHE A 40 4.68 4.59 3.29
C PHE A 40 3.58 4.40 4.34
N GLN A 41 3.89 4.63 5.63
CA GLN A 41 2.88 4.64 6.69
C GLN A 41 1.85 5.75 6.44
N ASP A 42 2.31 6.95 6.12
CA ASP A 42 1.45 8.11 5.85
C ASP A 42 0.50 7.84 4.66
N LEU A 43 1.01 7.23 3.58
CA LEU A 43 0.20 6.80 2.43
C LEU A 43 -0.89 5.82 2.85
N LEU A 44 -0.57 4.83 3.69
CA LEU A 44 -1.58 3.88 4.17
C LEU A 44 -2.64 4.54 5.05
N GLU A 45 -2.25 5.54 5.85
CA GLU A 45 -3.17 6.32 6.66
C GLU A 45 -4.09 7.19 5.79
N GLU A 46 -3.55 7.81 4.74
CA GLU A 46 -4.33 8.54 3.73
C GLU A 46 -5.31 7.62 2.99
N LEU A 47 -4.90 6.40 2.62
CA LEU A 47 -5.78 5.41 2.00
C LEU A 47 -6.86 4.91 2.96
N ASP A 48 -6.54 4.65 4.23
CA ASP A 48 -7.50 4.30 5.28
C ASP A 48 -8.53 5.42 5.50
N ALA A 49 -8.09 6.69 5.41
CA ALA A 49 -8.99 7.84 5.45
C ALA A 49 -9.90 7.89 4.21
N LEU A 50 -9.36 7.67 3.01
CA LEU A 50 -10.13 7.63 1.76
C LEU A 50 -11.20 6.53 1.79
N GLY A 51 -10.88 5.34 2.31
CA GLY A 51 -11.81 4.21 2.42
C GLY A 51 -12.97 4.44 3.38
N LYS A 52 -12.89 5.43 4.27
CA LYS A 52 -13.96 5.82 5.21
C LYS A 52 -14.92 6.86 4.63
N ILE A 53 -14.60 7.41 3.46
CA ILE A 53 -15.51 8.32 2.77
C ILE A 53 -16.72 7.50 2.33
N ASP A 54 -17.90 7.91 2.78
CA ASP A 54 -19.17 7.36 2.28
C ASP A 54 -19.29 7.73 0.79
N LEU A 55 -19.01 6.75 -0.08
CA LEU A 55 -19.14 6.89 -1.52
C LEU A 55 -20.64 6.92 -1.94
N GLY A 56 -21.57 6.90 -0.99
CA GLY A 56 -23.00 6.77 -1.26
C GLY A 56 -23.32 5.45 -1.94
N THR A 57 -24.43 5.40 -2.67
CA THR A 57 -24.81 4.24 -3.49
C THR A 57 -24.10 4.20 -4.85
N LEU A 58 -22.96 4.90 -5.01
CA LEU A 58 -22.24 4.90 -6.28
C LEU A 58 -21.77 3.48 -6.57
N PRO A 59 -22.27 2.83 -7.64
CA PRO A 59 -21.76 1.54 -8.04
C PRO A 59 -20.25 1.69 -8.31
N PRO A 60 -19.43 0.66 -8.00
CA PRO A 60 -18.02 0.68 -8.35
C PRO A 60 -17.92 1.10 -9.81
N ALA A 61 -17.11 2.14 -10.09
CA ALA A 61 -17.06 2.83 -11.37
C ALA A 61 -17.27 1.83 -12.50
N GLY A 62 -18.44 1.94 -13.16
CA GLY A 62 -18.92 0.95 -14.11
C GLY A 62 -17.80 0.58 -15.08
N ALA A 63 -17.60 -0.72 -15.26
CA ALA A 63 -16.55 -1.37 -16.02
C ALA A 63 -15.66 -0.43 -16.85
N VAL A 64 -14.37 -0.36 -16.52
CA VAL A 64 -13.34 0.19 -17.42
C VAL A 64 -13.44 -0.58 -18.74
N GLN A 65 -14.16 -0.04 -19.72
CA GLN A 65 -14.07 -0.51 -21.09
C GLN A 65 -12.70 -0.10 -21.58
N LYS A 66 -11.81 -1.08 -21.72
CA LYS A 66 -10.59 -0.90 -22.50
C LYS A 66 -11.05 -0.67 -23.93
N ASP A 67 -11.00 0.57 -24.41
CA ASP A 67 -11.10 0.85 -25.84
C ASP A 67 -10.03 0.01 -26.54
N THR A 68 -10.50 -0.99 -27.27
CA THR A 68 -9.66 -1.78 -28.17
C THR A 68 -9.61 -0.97 -29.46
N VAL A 69 -8.48 -0.29 -29.67
CA VAL A 69 -8.08 0.22 -30.99
C VAL A 69 -7.47 -0.92 -31.79
#